data_AF-M3JCN1-F1
#
_entry.id   AF-M3JCN1-F1
#
_cell.length_a   1.000
_cell.length_b   1.000
_cell.length_c   1.000
_cell.angle_alpha   90.00
_cell.angle_beta   90.00
_cell.angle_gamma   90.00
#
_symmetry.space_group_name_H-M   'P 1'
#
loop_
_entity.id
_entity.type
_entity.pdbx_description
1 polymer ?
#
loop_
_entity_poly.entity_id
_entity_poly.type
_entity_poly.pdbx_seq_one_letter_code
_entity_poly.pdbx_strand_id
1 'polypeptide(L)'
;MKISKKVLALIILVSGIIGFLVVLPVHYALEETSGEKFCVVCHEMDPMVIAYSNDVHSGKGKSGVRAKCVDCHIPHDNLAKYVLVKAKNGLMEGYVHFFKDPEAIDWHKNREKREHFVFDNGCVSCHTNLVDNKLTSAQAQKMHAHYQSLLNTDKQLTCASCHAEVGHSGLNNMLNYWKPEYKIYEKKAAIKKEEIKKAYFGEDYVA
;
A
#
# COMPACT_ATOMS: atom_id res chain seq x y z
N MET A 1 0.07 50.47 -15.46
CA MET A 1 -0.86 49.83 -16.42
C MET A 1 -2.15 49.45 -15.70
N LYS A 2 -3.32 49.94 -16.13
CA LYS A 2 -4.62 49.48 -15.62
C LYS A 2 -5.05 48.27 -16.46
N ILE A 3 -5.09 47.08 -15.86
CA ILE A 3 -5.59 45.87 -16.54
C ILE A 3 -7.10 46.03 -16.73
N SER A 4 -7.60 45.86 -17.96
CA SER A 4 -9.03 45.95 -18.23
C SER A 4 -9.77 44.74 -17.66
N LYS A 5 -11.04 44.90 -17.27
CA LYS A 5 -11.86 43.79 -16.77
C LYS A 5 -11.92 42.60 -17.74
N LYS A 6 -11.87 42.87 -19.05
CA LYS A 6 -11.85 41.84 -20.10
C LYS A 6 -10.53 41.07 -20.14
N VAL A 7 -9.40 41.77 -20.00
CA VAL A 7 -8.07 41.14 -19.94
C VAL A 7 -7.92 40.32 -18.66
N LEU A 8 -8.41 40.83 -17.52
CA LEU A 8 -8.42 40.07 -16.26
C LEU A 8 -9.29 38.80 -16.38
N ALA A 9 -10.48 38.90 -16.97
CA ALA A 9 -11.34 37.74 -17.22
C ALA A 9 -10.68 36.69 -18.13
N LEU A 10 -9.98 37.13 -19.17
CA LEU A 10 -9.23 36.24 -20.06
C LEU A 10 -8.08 35.54 -19.33
N ILE A 11 -7.32 36.27 -18.50
CA ILE A 11 -6.22 35.68 -17.70
C ILE A 11 -6.76 34.59 -16.77
N ILE A 12 -7.85 34.88 -16.05
CA ILE A 12 -8.48 33.92 -15.13
C ILE A 12 -8.93 32.68 -15.91
N LEU A 13 -9.63 32.86 -17.04
CA LEU A 13 -10.10 31.76 -17.88
C LEU A 13 -8.94 30.88 -18.35
N VAL A 14 -7.90 31.50 -18.92
CA VAL A 14 -6.73 30.77 -19.46
C VAL A 14 -5.99 30.06 -18.34
N SER A 15 -5.76 30.71 -17.19
CA SER A 15 -5.12 30.08 -16.03
C SER A 15 -5.94 28.91 -15.46
N GLY A 16 -7.28 29.02 -15.47
CA GLY A 16 -8.18 27.95 -15.04
C GLY A 16 -8.11 26.74 -15.97
N ILE A 17 -8.10 26.97 -17.28
CA ILE A 17 -7.95 25.90 -18.28
C ILE A 17 -6.60 25.21 -18.14
N ILE A 18 -5.50 25.97 -18.03
CA ILE A 18 -4.16 25.41 -17.83
C ILE A 18 -4.10 24.61 -16.52
N GLY A 19 -4.63 25.17 -15.43
CA GLY A 19 -4.68 24.48 -14.14
C GLY A 19 -5.43 23.15 -14.23
N PHE A 20 -6.60 23.13 -14.89
CA PHE A 20 -7.37 21.91 -15.11
C PHE A 20 -6.60 20.88 -15.94
N LEU A 21 -5.98 21.30 -17.05
CA LEU A 21 -5.19 20.43 -17.93
C LEU A 21 -3.94 19.85 -17.26
N VAL A 22 -3.42 20.49 -16.21
CA VAL A 22 -2.29 19.96 -15.44
C VAL A 22 -2.76 19.07 -14.29
N VAL A 23 -3.77 19.50 -13.53
CA VAL A 23 -4.21 18.78 -12.32
C VAL A 23 -4.91 17.47 -12.68
N LEU A 24 -5.72 17.44 -13.74
CA LEU A 24 -6.51 16.25 -14.08
C LEU A 24 -5.62 15.05 -14.46
N PRO A 25 -4.63 15.17 -15.38
CA PRO A 25 -3.75 14.04 -15.70
C PRO A 25 -2.88 13.61 -14.52
N VAL A 26 -2.43 14.56 -13.68
CA VAL A 26 -1.64 14.23 -12.48
C VAL A 26 -2.50 13.44 -11.50
N HIS A 27 -3.72 13.87 -11.23
CA HIS A 27 -4.63 13.13 -10.36
C HIS A 27 -4.94 11.73 -10.91
N TYR A 28 -5.20 11.62 -12.21
CA TYR A 28 -5.41 10.34 -12.87
C TYR A 28 -4.20 9.41 -12.74
N ALA A 29 -2.99 9.91 -13.01
CA ALA A 29 -1.77 9.13 -12.86
C ALA A 29 -1.54 8.68 -11.41
N LEU A 30 -1.81 9.54 -10.43
CA LEU A 30 -1.73 9.18 -9.02
C LEU A 30 -2.72 8.05 -8.69
N GLU A 31 -3.94 8.14 -9.21
CA GLU A 31 -5.02 7.18 -8.93
C GLU A 31 -4.76 5.80 -9.57
N GLU A 32 -4.34 5.77 -10.82
CA GLU A 32 -4.02 4.53 -11.55
C GLU A 32 -2.82 3.80 -10.94
N THR A 33 -1.83 4.55 -10.44
CA THR A 33 -0.61 3.98 -9.85
C THR A 33 -0.75 3.62 -8.38
N SER A 34 -1.98 3.54 -7.85
CA SER A 34 -2.23 3.40 -6.42
C SER A 34 -2.79 2.06 -5.98
N GLY A 35 -3.39 1.32 -6.91
CA GLY A 35 -4.00 0.01 -6.66
C GLY A 35 -3.09 -1.16 -6.97
N GLU A 36 -3.56 -2.35 -6.59
CA GLU A 36 -2.91 -3.63 -6.79
C GLU A 36 -2.62 -3.96 -8.25
N LYS A 37 -3.47 -3.49 -9.18
CA LYS A 37 -3.27 -3.71 -10.63
C LYS A 37 -1.99 -3.06 -11.13
N PHE A 38 -1.63 -1.90 -10.57
CA PHE A 38 -0.36 -1.26 -10.86
C PHE A 38 0.77 -1.90 -10.04
N CYS A 39 0.56 -2.17 -8.75
CA CYS A 39 1.62 -2.75 -7.92
C CYS A 39 2.06 -4.15 -8.37
N VAL A 40 1.21 -4.91 -9.08
CA VAL A 40 1.51 -6.26 -9.58
C VAL A 40 2.11 -6.28 -10.99
N VAL A 41 2.34 -5.12 -11.63
CA VAL A 41 2.97 -5.11 -12.97
C VAL A 41 4.40 -5.64 -12.95
N CYS A 42 5.04 -5.60 -11.78
CA CYS A 42 6.36 -6.19 -11.54
C CYS A 42 6.21 -7.50 -10.75
N HIS A 43 6.76 -8.59 -11.27
CA HIS A 43 6.64 -9.95 -10.73
C HIS A 43 7.18 -10.12 -9.29
N GLU A 44 8.09 -9.26 -8.83
CA GLU A 44 8.58 -9.28 -7.45
C GLU A 44 7.51 -8.92 -6.42
N MET A 45 6.41 -8.29 -6.84
CA MET A 45 5.29 -7.92 -5.98
C MET A 45 4.17 -8.97 -5.93
N ASP A 46 4.24 -10.02 -6.75
CA ASP A 46 3.26 -11.12 -6.78
C ASP A 46 2.87 -11.64 -5.38
N PRO A 47 3.81 -12.03 -4.49
CA PRO A 47 3.40 -12.63 -3.22
C PRO A 47 2.65 -11.64 -2.33
N MET A 48 2.98 -10.35 -2.37
CA MET A 48 2.30 -9.32 -1.60
C MET A 48 0.87 -9.10 -2.12
N VAL A 49 0.70 -8.97 -3.44
CA VAL A 49 -0.60 -8.71 -4.06
C VAL A 49 -1.54 -9.90 -3.92
N ILE A 50 -1.03 -11.13 -4.09
CA ILE A 50 -1.81 -12.35 -3.93
C ILE A 50 -2.21 -12.53 -2.46
N ALA A 51 -1.32 -12.29 -1.50
CA ALA A 51 -1.67 -12.29 -0.08
C ALA A 51 -2.72 -11.21 0.24
N TYR A 52 -2.59 -10.02 -0.33
CA TYR A 52 -3.55 -8.93 -0.16
C TYR A 52 -4.95 -9.32 -0.66
N SER A 53 -5.07 -10.01 -1.80
CA SER A 53 -6.37 -10.47 -2.32
C SER A 53 -7.11 -11.43 -1.38
N ASN A 54 -6.41 -12.00 -0.39
CA ASN A 54 -7.00 -12.85 0.65
C ASN A 54 -7.37 -12.07 1.92
N ASP A 55 -6.94 -10.82 2.05
CA ASP A 55 -7.19 -9.95 3.19
C ASP A 55 -8.57 -9.26 3.09
N VAL A 56 -9.13 -8.88 4.24
CA VAL A 56 -10.41 -8.16 4.31
C VAL A 56 -10.34 -6.79 3.63
N HIS A 57 -9.18 -6.14 3.60
CA HIS A 57 -8.96 -4.84 2.98
C HIS A 57 -8.95 -4.88 1.44
N SER A 58 -8.93 -6.07 0.83
CA SER A 58 -9.10 -6.23 -0.62
C SER A 58 -10.55 -6.08 -1.11
N GLY A 59 -11.49 -5.89 -0.18
CA GLY A 59 -12.93 -5.95 -0.47
C GLY A 59 -13.53 -7.35 -0.29
N LYS A 60 -12.73 -8.37 0.04
CA LYS A 60 -13.20 -9.73 0.36
C LYS A 60 -13.98 -9.82 1.68
N GLY A 61 -13.88 -8.80 2.53
CA GLY A 61 -14.62 -8.69 3.78
C GLY A 61 -16.13 -8.46 3.58
N LYS A 62 -16.90 -8.58 4.67
CA LYS A 62 -18.38 -8.46 4.64
C LYS A 62 -18.90 -7.10 4.17
N SER A 63 -18.09 -6.04 4.29
CA SER A 63 -18.48 -4.67 3.89
C SER A 63 -18.27 -4.39 2.41
N GLY A 64 -17.49 -5.20 1.69
CA GLY A 64 -17.08 -4.93 0.31
C GLY A 64 -16.15 -3.72 0.15
N VAL A 65 -15.77 -3.05 1.24
CA VAL A 65 -14.87 -1.88 1.21
C VAL A 65 -13.47 -2.33 0.88
N ARG A 66 -12.87 -1.66 -0.10
CA ARG A 66 -11.53 -1.93 -0.60
C ARG A 66 -10.61 -0.76 -0.28
N ALA A 67 -9.49 -1.03 0.39
CA ALA A 67 -8.38 -0.10 0.52
C ALA A 67 -7.33 -0.40 -0.54
N LYS A 68 -6.77 0.62 -1.16
CA LYS A 68 -5.68 0.52 -2.12
C LYS A 68 -4.33 0.31 -1.42
N CYS A 69 -3.32 -0.07 -2.18
CA CYS A 69 -1.97 -0.27 -1.66
C CYS A 69 -1.43 1.01 -0.99
N VAL A 70 -1.60 2.16 -1.65
CA VAL A 70 -1.13 3.46 -1.15
C VAL A 70 -1.90 3.95 0.08
N ASP A 71 -3.11 3.42 0.34
CA ASP A 71 -3.89 3.84 1.49
C ASP A 71 -3.16 3.46 2.79
N CYS A 72 -2.39 2.37 2.78
CA CYS A 72 -1.55 1.94 3.89
C CYS A 72 -0.06 2.29 3.68
N HIS A 73 0.44 2.25 2.44
CA HIS A 73 1.88 2.34 2.13
C HIS A 73 2.40 3.74 1.80
N ILE A 74 1.56 4.78 1.83
CA ILE A 74 1.96 6.18 1.63
C ILE A 74 1.34 7.03 2.75
N PRO A 75 2.06 8.01 3.32
CA PRO A 75 1.53 8.86 4.37
C PRO A 75 0.46 9.84 3.85
N HIS A 76 -0.59 10.03 4.65
CA HIS A 76 -1.71 10.93 4.38
C HIS A 76 -1.66 12.27 5.13
N ASP A 77 -0.49 12.70 5.60
CA ASP A 77 -0.36 13.96 6.37
C ASP A 77 -0.71 15.20 5.53
N ASN A 78 -0.20 15.24 4.29
CA ASN A 78 -0.48 16.28 3.31
C ASN A 78 -0.05 15.82 1.91
N LEU A 79 -0.56 16.51 0.88
CA LEU A 79 -0.32 16.18 -0.52
C LEU A 79 1.16 16.22 -0.91
N ALA A 80 1.94 17.17 -0.40
CA ALA A 80 3.36 17.29 -0.76
C ALA A 80 4.15 16.07 -0.26
N LYS A 81 3.92 15.65 0.98
CA LYS A 81 4.55 14.46 1.56
C LYS A 81 4.08 13.18 0.87
N TYR A 82 2.78 13.09 0.55
CA TYR A 82 2.22 11.97 -0.22
C TYR A 82 2.95 11.79 -1.55
N VAL A 83 3.03 12.85 -2.35
CA VAL A 83 3.67 12.83 -3.68
C VAL A 83 5.17 12.55 -3.56
N LEU A 84 5.86 13.15 -2.58
CA LEU A 84 7.28 12.93 -2.35
C LEU A 84 7.60 11.47 -2.03
N VAL A 85 6.86 10.86 -1.10
CA VAL A 85 7.08 9.46 -0.70
C VAL A 85 6.72 8.52 -1.85
N LYS A 86 5.60 8.74 -2.55
CA LYS A 86 5.21 7.94 -3.71
C LYS A 86 6.26 7.99 -4.82
N ALA A 87 6.75 9.18 -5.15
CA ALA A 87 7.80 9.35 -6.17
C ALA A 87 9.12 8.70 -5.73
N LYS A 88 9.54 8.91 -4.48
CA LYS A 88 10.77 8.29 -3.93
C LYS A 88 10.70 6.77 -3.98
N ASN A 89 9.58 6.18 -3.53
CA ASN A 89 9.40 4.73 -3.51
C ASN A 89 9.39 4.18 -4.95
N GLY A 90 8.59 4.76 -5.85
CA GLY A 90 8.54 4.32 -7.25
C GLY A 90 9.88 4.41 -7.98
N LEU A 91 10.68 5.46 -7.73
CA LEU A 91 12.03 5.58 -8.29
C LEU A 91 12.97 4.49 -7.75
N MET A 92 12.91 4.20 -6.45
CA MET A 92 13.74 3.17 -5.82
C MET A 92 13.34 1.77 -6.28
N GLU A 93 12.04 1.49 -6.37
CA GLU A 93 11.49 0.22 -6.87
C GLU A 93 11.87 0.01 -8.34
N GLY A 94 11.67 1.02 -9.19
CA GLY A 94 12.11 0.98 -10.59
C GLY A 94 13.62 0.78 -10.72
N TYR A 95 14.42 1.45 -9.89
CA TYR A 95 15.87 1.25 -9.91
C TYR A 95 16.28 -0.18 -9.52
N VAL A 96 15.63 -0.76 -8.50
CA VAL A 96 15.89 -2.15 -8.10
C VAL A 96 15.46 -3.12 -9.20
N HIS A 97 14.31 -2.89 -9.82
CA HIS A 97 13.79 -3.72 -10.90
C HIS A 97 14.71 -3.73 -12.13
N PHE A 98 15.14 -2.56 -12.62
CA PHE A 98 15.89 -2.46 -13.87
C PHE A 98 17.40 -2.64 -13.70
N PHE A 99 17.97 -2.32 -12.54
CA PHE A 99 19.43 -2.26 -12.35
C PHE A 99 19.97 -3.16 -11.24
N LYS A 100 19.11 -3.88 -10.52
CA LYS A 100 19.50 -4.87 -9.51
C LYS A 100 18.79 -6.19 -9.73
N ASP A 101 18.98 -7.10 -8.79
CA ASP A 101 18.27 -8.36 -8.71
C ASP A 101 17.09 -8.21 -7.71
N PRO A 102 15.84 -8.11 -8.18
CA PRO A 102 14.68 -8.06 -7.30
C PRO A 102 14.39 -9.40 -6.59
N GLU A 103 14.85 -10.54 -7.13
CA GLU A 103 14.69 -11.85 -6.47
C GLU A 103 15.64 -12.02 -5.28
N ALA A 104 16.74 -11.25 -5.24
CA ALA A 104 17.63 -11.20 -4.10
C ALA A 104 17.01 -10.55 -2.85
N ILE A 105 15.90 -9.82 -2.98
CA ILE A 105 15.24 -9.15 -1.86
C ILE A 105 14.81 -10.19 -0.81
N ASP A 106 15.19 -9.97 0.44
CA ASP A 106 14.74 -10.77 1.57
C ASP A 106 13.43 -10.21 2.14
N TRP A 107 12.33 -10.61 1.51
CA TRP A 107 11.00 -10.22 1.94
C TRP A 107 10.65 -10.74 3.34
N HIS A 108 11.15 -11.91 3.74
CA HIS A 108 10.93 -12.44 5.09
C HIS A 108 11.46 -11.48 6.15
N LYS A 109 12.71 -11.04 5.97
CA LYS A 109 13.35 -10.06 6.86
C LYS A 109 12.70 -8.68 6.78
N ASN A 110 12.24 -8.26 5.61
CA ASN A 110 11.58 -6.95 5.46
C ASN A 110 10.27 -6.85 6.26
N ARG A 111 9.57 -7.97 6.53
CA ARG A 111 8.37 -7.95 7.40
C ARG A 111 8.66 -7.50 8.83
N GLU A 112 9.86 -7.77 9.34
CA GLU A 112 10.28 -7.26 10.66
C GLU A 112 10.32 -5.73 10.70
N LYS A 113 10.46 -5.09 9.54
CA LYS A 113 10.48 -3.64 9.35
C LYS A 113 9.16 -3.09 8.80
N ARG A 114 8.04 -3.83 8.90
CA ARG A 114 6.70 -3.42 8.42
C ARG A 114 6.31 -1.99 8.83
N GLU A 115 6.70 -1.55 10.02
CA GLU A 115 6.41 -0.21 10.56
C GLU A 115 7.08 0.92 9.77
N HIS A 116 8.11 0.61 8.98
CA HIS A 116 8.73 1.55 8.05
C HIS A 116 7.93 1.74 6.76
N PHE A 117 7.14 0.73 6.39
CA PHE A 117 6.42 0.67 5.11
C PHE A 117 4.93 0.95 5.26
N VAL A 118 4.37 0.83 6.45
CA VAL A 118 2.94 1.02 6.73
C VAL A 118 2.77 2.23 7.64
N PHE A 119 1.92 3.16 7.23
CA PHE A 119 1.71 4.43 7.90
C PHE A 119 0.40 4.46 8.69
N ASP A 120 0.49 4.76 9.98
CA ASP A 120 -0.68 4.81 10.88
C ASP A 120 -1.73 5.84 10.46
N ASN A 121 -1.31 6.96 9.84
CA ASN A 121 -2.26 7.96 9.35
C ASN A 121 -3.18 7.42 8.23
N GLY A 122 -2.75 6.38 7.50
CA GLY A 122 -3.58 5.64 6.56
C GLY A 122 -4.56 4.69 7.24
N CYS A 123 -4.20 4.12 8.39
CA CYS A 123 -5.12 3.31 9.17
C CYS A 123 -6.22 4.18 9.80
N VAL A 124 -5.84 5.26 10.48
CA VAL A 124 -6.77 6.09 11.26
C VAL A 124 -7.64 7.02 10.41
N SER A 125 -7.33 7.21 9.12
CA SER A 125 -8.21 7.92 8.19
C SER A 125 -9.53 7.17 7.95
N CYS A 126 -9.50 5.84 8.01
CA CYS A 126 -10.66 4.97 7.87
C CYS A 126 -11.15 4.43 9.22
N HIS A 127 -10.23 4.03 10.10
CA HIS A 127 -10.52 3.55 11.44
C HIS A 127 -10.58 4.73 12.42
N THR A 128 -11.61 5.56 12.32
CA THR A 128 -11.69 6.80 13.12
C THR A 128 -12.11 6.58 14.57
N ASN A 129 -12.86 5.51 14.86
CA ASN A 129 -13.46 5.25 16.17
C ASN A 129 -12.75 4.15 16.97
N LEU A 130 -11.41 4.03 16.90
CA LEU A 130 -10.66 2.84 17.35
C LEU A 130 -10.92 2.44 18.82
N VAL A 131 -10.98 3.40 19.72
CA VAL A 131 -11.07 3.15 21.17
C VAL A 131 -12.48 2.83 21.63
N ASP A 132 -13.49 3.51 21.07
CA ASP A 132 -14.89 3.37 21.50
C ASP A 132 -15.74 2.57 20.50
N ASN A 133 -15.12 1.82 19.59
CA ASN A 133 -15.84 1.02 18.61
C ASN A 133 -16.55 -0.16 19.28
N LYS A 134 -17.88 -0.07 19.38
CA LYS A 134 -18.77 -1.11 19.93
C LYS A 134 -18.77 -2.42 19.12
N LEU A 135 -18.23 -2.42 17.90
CA LEU A 135 -18.05 -3.61 17.07
C LEU A 135 -16.77 -4.40 17.41
N THR A 136 -15.88 -3.82 18.23
CA THR A 136 -14.62 -4.46 18.66
C THR A 136 -14.75 -5.01 20.08
N SER A 137 -13.91 -6.00 20.41
CA SER A 137 -13.92 -6.60 21.76
C SER A 137 -13.41 -5.62 22.81
N ALA A 138 -13.81 -5.80 24.08
CA ALA A 138 -13.29 -5.00 25.19
C ALA A 138 -11.75 -5.06 25.31
N GLN A 139 -11.15 -6.19 24.92
CA GLN A 139 -9.70 -6.32 24.88
C GLN A 139 -9.08 -5.47 23.76
N ALA A 140 -9.68 -5.45 22.57
CA ALA A 140 -9.21 -4.61 21.46
C ALA A 140 -9.29 -3.11 21.83
N GLN A 141 -10.38 -2.68 22.46
CA GLN A 141 -10.55 -1.30 22.94
C GLN A 141 -9.45 -0.90 23.93
N LYS A 142 -9.12 -1.77 24.90
CA LYS A 142 -8.00 -1.56 25.83
C LYS A 142 -6.65 -1.43 25.11
N MET A 143 -6.39 -2.27 24.11
CA MET A 143 -5.15 -2.20 23.34
C MET A 143 -5.06 -0.94 22.48
N HIS A 144 -6.17 -0.49 21.88
CA HIS A 144 -6.21 0.78 21.15
C HIS A 144 -6.03 1.98 22.08
N ALA A 145 -6.60 1.96 23.29
CA ALA A 145 -6.36 2.98 24.31
C ALA A 145 -4.89 2.99 24.75
N HIS A 146 -4.27 1.81 24.89
CA HIS A 146 -2.84 1.70 25.18
C HIS A 146 -1.98 2.29 24.06
N TYR A 147 -2.25 1.94 22.80
CA TYR A 147 -1.62 2.57 21.63
C TYR A 147 -1.74 4.10 21.68
N GLN A 148 -2.94 4.63 21.92
CA GLN A 148 -3.15 6.07 22.04
C GLN A 148 -2.34 6.71 23.17
N SER A 149 -2.25 6.04 24.33
CA SER A 149 -1.48 6.55 25.48
C SER A 149 0.03 6.62 25.23
N LEU A 150 0.53 5.87 24.25
CA LEU A 150 1.94 5.84 23.87
C LEU A 150 2.28 6.80 22.72
N LEU A 151 1.27 7.43 22.11
CA LEU A 151 1.50 8.44 21.07
C LEU A 151 2.34 9.59 21.64
N ASN A 152 3.41 9.97 20.94
CA ASN A 152 4.38 11.01 21.34
C ASN A 152 5.27 10.64 22.54
N THR A 153 5.40 9.36 22.86
CA THR A 153 6.38 8.87 23.83
C THR A 153 7.55 8.18 23.14
N ASP A 154 8.63 7.93 23.87
CA ASP A 154 9.77 7.10 23.42
C ASP A 154 9.38 5.64 23.16
N LYS A 155 8.20 5.21 23.63
CA LYS A 155 7.64 3.87 23.49
C LYS A 155 6.50 3.82 22.48
N GLN A 156 6.46 4.76 21.53
CA GLN A 156 5.43 4.79 20.50
C GLN A 156 5.32 3.44 19.79
N LEU A 157 4.10 2.92 19.72
CA LEU A 157 3.74 1.75 18.92
C LEU A 157 3.10 2.22 17.61
N THR A 158 3.10 1.36 16.61
CA THR A 158 2.39 1.58 15.35
C THR A 158 1.25 0.59 15.19
N CYS A 159 0.26 0.89 14.35
CA CYS A 159 -0.80 -0.06 14.00
C CYS A 159 -0.17 -1.36 13.47
N ALA A 160 0.82 -1.19 12.59
CA ALA A 160 1.58 -2.26 12.00
C ALA A 160 2.47 -2.99 13.00
N SER A 161 2.75 -2.51 14.22
CA SER A 161 3.56 -3.21 15.24
C SER A 161 2.76 -4.33 15.94
N CYS A 162 1.45 -4.15 16.11
CA CYS A 162 0.56 -5.16 16.68
C CYS A 162 -0.11 -6.02 15.60
N HIS A 163 -0.55 -5.41 14.50
CA HIS A 163 -1.25 -6.11 13.41
C HIS A 163 -0.27 -6.60 12.33
N ALA A 164 0.48 -7.65 12.64
CA ALA A 164 1.64 -8.09 11.86
C ALA A 164 1.39 -8.51 10.41
N GLU A 165 0.19 -8.97 10.09
CA GLU A 165 -0.17 -9.40 8.74
C GLU A 165 -1.32 -8.56 8.15
N VAL A 166 -1.56 -7.34 8.69
CA VAL A 166 -2.60 -6.46 8.16
C VAL A 166 -2.38 -6.17 6.68
N GLY A 167 -3.42 -6.35 5.87
CA GLY A 167 -3.38 -6.09 4.44
C GLY A 167 -2.74 -7.21 3.62
N HIS A 168 -2.06 -8.18 4.23
CA HIS A 168 -1.46 -9.32 3.54
C HIS A 168 -1.65 -10.62 4.33
N SER A 169 -2.90 -11.08 4.41
CA SER A 169 -3.27 -12.28 5.16
C SER A 169 -2.45 -13.51 4.73
N GLY A 170 -1.68 -14.09 5.68
CA GLY A 170 -0.85 -15.27 5.43
C GLY A 170 0.43 -15.01 4.63
N LEU A 171 0.93 -13.77 4.61
CA LEU A 171 2.12 -13.39 3.83
C LEU A 171 3.35 -14.26 4.15
N ASN A 172 3.56 -14.68 5.41
CA ASN A 172 4.70 -15.56 5.72
C ASN A 172 4.68 -16.85 4.90
N ASN A 173 3.51 -17.46 4.81
CA ASN A 173 3.34 -18.72 4.09
C ASN A 173 3.44 -18.47 2.59
N MET A 174 2.91 -17.35 2.11
CA MET A 174 3.03 -16.94 0.71
C MET A 174 4.49 -16.78 0.29
N LEU A 175 5.29 -16.05 1.07
CA LEU A 175 6.71 -15.81 0.79
C LEU A 175 7.52 -17.11 0.77
N ASN A 176 7.17 -18.10 1.61
CA ASN A 176 7.82 -19.42 1.59
C ASN A 176 7.64 -20.18 0.27
N TYR A 177 6.65 -19.86 -0.56
CA TYR A 177 6.55 -20.42 -1.92
C TYR A 177 7.49 -19.74 -2.91
N TRP A 178 7.89 -18.50 -2.68
CA TRP A 178 8.86 -17.76 -3.51
C TRP A 178 10.30 -18.01 -3.07
N LYS A 179 10.55 -18.00 -1.75
CA LYS A 179 11.87 -18.16 -1.14
C LYS A 179 11.74 -18.98 0.15
N PRO A 180 11.70 -20.31 0.06
CA PRO A 180 11.48 -21.17 1.22
C PRO A 180 12.61 -21.04 2.26
N GLU A 181 12.24 -20.99 3.54
CA GLU A 181 13.20 -20.97 4.65
C GLU A 181 14.06 -22.24 4.71
N TYR A 182 13.47 -23.40 4.39
CA TYR A 182 14.14 -24.70 4.40
C TYR A 182 14.29 -25.26 2.98
N LYS A 183 15.54 -25.54 2.57
CA LYS A 183 15.89 -26.03 1.23
C LYS A 183 15.17 -27.31 0.82
N ILE A 184 14.80 -28.16 1.78
CA ILE A 184 14.04 -29.40 1.52
C ILE A 184 12.70 -29.15 0.81
N TYR A 185 12.15 -27.94 0.91
CA TYR A 185 10.89 -27.56 0.28
C TYR A 185 11.04 -26.86 -1.07
N GLU A 186 12.24 -26.56 -1.56
CA GLU A 186 12.47 -25.79 -2.81
C GLU A 186 11.63 -26.29 -3.99
N LYS A 187 11.66 -27.59 -4.28
CA LYS A 187 10.88 -28.16 -5.39
C LYS A 187 9.38 -28.03 -5.19
N LYS A 188 8.90 -28.28 -3.97
CA LYS A 188 7.46 -28.20 -3.63
C LYS A 188 6.97 -26.76 -3.64
N ALA A 189 7.79 -25.82 -3.16
CA ALA A 189 7.55 -24.39 -3.17
C ALA A 189 7.44 -23.87 -4.60
N ALA A 190 8.36 -24.25 -5.49
CA ALA A 190 8.32 -23.87 -6.90
C ALA A 190 7.04 -24.34 -7.61
N ILE A 191 6.63 -25.60 -7.41
CA ILE A 191 5.36 -26.11 -7.95
C ILE A 191 4.18 -25.27 -7.41
N LYS A 192 4.19 -25.00 -6.11
CA LYS A 192 3.08 -24.27 -5.48
C LYS A 192 3.01 -22.80 -5.89
N LYS A 193 4.16 -22.14 -6.09
CA LYS A 193 4.28 -20.79 -6.66
C LYS A 193 3.57 -20.74 -8.01
N GLU A 194 3.86 -21.68 -8.90
CA GLU A 194 3.24 -21.74 -10.23
C GLU A 194 1.73 -21.98 -10.17
N GLU A 195 1.26 -22.89 -9.30
CA GLU A 195 -0.18 -23.11 -9.08
C GLU A 195 -0.88 -21.84 -8.59
N ILE A 196 -0.26 -21.12 -7.65
CA ILE A 196 -0.81 -19.90 -7.05
C ILE A 196 -0.87 -18.78 -8.09
N LYS A 197 0.21 -18.56 -8.87
CA LYS A 197 0.21 -17.54 -9.92
C LYS A 197 -0.86 -17.84 -10.97
N LYS A 198 -0.98 -19.09 -11.44
CA LYS A 198 -2.04 -19.49 -12.37
C LYS A 198 -3.45 -19.28 -11.81
N ALA A 199 -3.66 -19.60 -10.53
CA ALA A 199 -4.95 -19.41 -9.88
C ALA A 199 -5.33 -17.92 -9.73
N TYR A 200 -4.33 -17.05 -9.53
CA TYR A 200 -4.56 -15.61 -9.35
C TYR A 200 -4.69 -14.85 -10.67
N PHE A 201 -3.74 -15.04 -11.59
CA PHE A 201 -3.69 -14.31 -12.86
C PHE A 201 -4.57 -14.93 -13.95
N GLY A 202 -4.95 -16.21 -13.83
CA GLY A 202 -5.86 -16.85 -14.79
C GLY A 202 -5.32 -16.79 -16.22
N GLU A 203 -6.11 -16.19 -17.13
CA GLU A 203 -5.75 -16.03 -18.54
C GLU A 203 -4.61 -15.02 -18.77
N ASP A 204 -4.38 -14.10 -17.82
CA ASP A 204 -3.30 -13.11 -17.88
C ASP A 204 -1.96 -13.70 -17.40
N TYR A 205 -1.92 -14.99 -17.04
CA TYR A 205 -0.70 -15.66 -16.60
C TYR A 205 0.29 -15.87 -17.76
N VAL A 206 1.40 -15.12 -17.74
CA VAL A 206 2.56 -15.39 -18.59
C VAL A 206 3.62 -16.11 -17.73
N ALA A 207 3.99 -17.32 -18.17
CA ALA A 207 4.94 -18.19 -17.46
C ALA A 207 6.37 -17.63 -17.48
#